data_AF-A0A523YP94-F1
#
_entry.id   AF-A0A523YP94-F1
#
_cell.length_a   1.000
_cell.length_b   1.000
_cell.length_c   1.000
_cell.angle_alpha   90.00
_cell.angle_beta   90.00
_cell.angle_gamma   90.00
#
_symmetry.space_group_name_H-M   'P 1'
#
loop_
_entity.id
_entity.type
_entity.pdbx_description
1 polymer ?
#
loop_
_entity_poly.entity_id
_entity_poly.type
_entity_poly.pdbx_seq_one_letter_code
_entity_poly.pdbx_strand_id
1 'polypeptide(L)'
;QRSDALSSVAVLLGVAGARINPSWHILDSFAALLVSFFIVKVGLEILRNTLREFTDTAPQPEILNKIANCIQSVEGVIDAHDLRVRTSGGLYQMETHIVVDGQVTVAEGHQIAKAVESCLAEEVADLDRIIVHVDPAMEEKEPE
;
A
#
# COMPACT_ATOMS: atom_id res chain seq x y z
N GLN A 1 8.33 -9.89 15.79
CA GLN A 1 9.40 -10.36 16.71
C GLN A 1 8.96 -10.53 18.17
N ARG A 2 8.34 -9.55 18.87
CA ARG A 2 7.86 -9.79 20.26
C ARG A 2 6.63 -10.72 20.36
N SER A 3 5.70 -10.67 19.39
CA SER A 3 4.57 -11.62 19.34
C SER A 3 5.01 -13.07 19.04
N ASP A 4 6.05 -13.25 18.22
CA ASP A 4 6.51 -14.60 17.82
C ASP A 4 7.11 -15.36 19.00
N ALA A 5 7.80 -14.65 19.90
CA ALA A 5 8.35 -15.23 21.13
C ALA A 5 7.25 -15.61 22.14
N LEU A 6 6.22 -14.78 22.30
CA LEU A 6 5.08 -15.08 23.19
C LEU A 6 4.26 -16.27 22.68
N SER A 7 3.99 -16.33 21.37
CA SER A 7 3.32 -17.47 20.74
C SER A 7 4.13 -18.76 20.87
N SER A 8 5.46 -18.69 20.73
CA SER A 8 6.35 -19.85 20.88
C SER A 8 6.37 -20.37 22.33
N VAL A 9 6.42 -19.48 23.32
CA VAL A 9 6.39 -19.85 24.74
C VAL A 9 5.04 -20.47 25.13
N ALA A 10 3.93 -19.94 24.61
CA ALA A 10 2.59 -20.51 24.84
C ALA A 10 2.45 -21.94 24.28
N VAL A 11 2.97 -22.19 23.08
CA VAL A 11 2.99 -23.55 22.47
C VAL A 11 3.88 -24.50 23.27
N LEU A 12 5.06 -24.03 23.70
CA LEU A 12 6.04 -24.84 24.43
C LEU A 12 5.51 -25.27 25.82
N LEU A 13 4.81 -24.37 26.51
CA LEU A 13 4.11 -24.68 27.77
C LEU A 13 2.95 -25.65 27.57
N GLY A 14 2.19 -25.53 26.47
CA GLY A 14 1.11 -26.44 26.12
C GLY A 14 1.60 -27.88 25.88
N VAL A 15 2.70 -28.05 25.15
CA VAL A 15 3.30 -29.37 24.85
C VAL A 15 3.97 -29.98 26.09
N ALA A 16 4.64 -29.16 26.92
CA ALA A 16 5.28 -29.64 28.14
C ALA A 16 4.27 -30.11 29.20
N GLY A 17 3.15 -29.39 29.35
CA GLY A 17 2.09 -29.75 30.30
C GLY A 17 1.40 -31.09 29.98
N ALA A 18 1.28 -31.43 28.69
CA ALA A 18 0.65 -32.69 28.24
C ALA A 18 1.46 -33.95 28.62
N ARG A 19 2.76 -33.83 28.90
CA ARG A 19 3.64 -34.99 29.16
C ARG A 19 3.73 -35.46 30.61
N ILE A 20 3.09 -34.77 31.56
CA ILE A 20 3.35 -35.00 32.99
C ILE A 20 2.48 -36.13 33.60
N ASN A 21 1.35 -36.55 33.01
CA ASN A 21 0.58 -37.68 33.59
C ASN A 21 -0.31 -38.48 32.58
N PRO A 22 -0.29 -39.84 32.55
CA PRO A 22 -1.02 -40.66 31.57
C PRO A 22 -2.54 -40.80 31.79
N SER A 23 -3.09 -40.40 32.94
CA SER A 23 -4.53 -40.47 33.26
C SER A 23 -5.36 -39.32 32.66
N TRP A 24 -4.73 -38.44 31.87
CA TRP A 24 -5.28 -37.19 31.35
C TRP A 24 -5.49 -37.21 29.83
N HIS A 25 -5.69 -38.38 29.20
CA HIS A 25 -5.94 -38.49 27.75
C HIS A 25 -7.08 -37.61 27.22
N ILE A 26 -8.12 -37.35 28.04
CA ILE A 26 -9.19 -36.40 27.71
C ILE A 26 -8.64 -34.97 27.69
N LEU A 27 -7.76 -34.63 28.65
CA LEU A 27 -7.10 -33.33 28.73
C LEU A 27 -6.16 -33.09 27.53
N ASP A 28 -5.51 -34.13 27.02
CA ASP A 28 -4.69 -34.08 25.81
C ASP A 28 -5.53 -33.72 24.57
N SER A 29 -6.73 -34.28 24.45
CA SER A 29 -7.67 -33.93 23.35
C SER A 29 -8.16 -32.48 23.44
N PHE A 30 -8.44 -31.98 24.65
CA PHE A 30 -8.82 -30.57 24.85
C PHE A 30 -7.65 -29.61 24.59
N ALA A 31 -6.43 -29.97 25.01
CA ALA A 31 -5.22 -29.21 24.73
C ALA A 31 -4.96 -29.15 23.21
N ALA A 32 -5.12 -30.28 22.50
CA ALA A 32 -4.98 -30.34 21.05
C ALA A 32 -6.02 -29.47 20.32
N LEU A 33 -7.29 -29.49 20.76
CA LEU A 33 -8.34 -28.62 20.21
C LEU A 33 -8.04 -27.13 20.42
N LEU A 34 -7.56 -26.77 21.61
CA LEU A 34 -7.20 -25.39 21.92
C LEU A 34 -6.02 -24.92 21.07
N VAL A 35 -4.96 -25.73 20.96
CA VAL A 35 -3.82 -25.42 20.09
C VAL A 35 -4.24 -25.33 18.62
N SER A 36 -5.05 -26.27 18.14
CA SER A 36 -5.60 -26.25 16.77
C SER A 36 -6.37 -24.96 16.48
N PHE A 37 -7.21 -24.52 17.42
CA PHE A 37 -7.93 -23.26 17.31
C PHE A 37 -6.98 -22.05 17.20
N PHE A 38 -5.92 -21.99 18.02
CA PHE A 38 -4.91 -20.94 17.93
C PHE A 38 -4.16 -20.96 16.59
N ILE A 39 -3.76 -22.14 16.11
CA ILE A 39 -3.10 -22.30 14.80
C ILE A 39 -4.00 -21.78 13.68
N VAL A 40 -5.28 -22.18 13.66
CA VAL A 40 -6.24 -21.73 12.65
C VAL A 40 -6.44 -20.22 12.73
N LYS A 41 -6.56 -19.65 13.94
CA LYS A 41 -6.71 -18.20 14.12
C LYS A 41 -5.51 -17.44 13.55
N VAL A 42 -4.29 -17.84 13.90
CA VAL A 42 -3.05 -17.21 13.39
C VAL A 42 -2.95 -17.39 11.88
N GLY A 43 -3.27 -18.58 11.35
CA GLY A 43 -3.29 -18.84 9.93
C GLY A 43 -4.27 -17.95 9.16
N LEU A 44 -5.48 -17.74 9.70
CA LEU A 44 -6.48 -16.85 9.11
C LEU A 44 -6.05 -15.38 9.16
N GLU A 45 -5.35 -14.96 10.21
CA GLU A 45 -4.81 -13.61 10.34
C GLU A 45 -3.70 -13.35 9.31
N ILE A 46 -2.75 -14.29 9.18
CA ILE A 46 -1.70 -14.24 8.15
C ILE A 46 -2.33 -14.23 6.75
N LEU A 47 -3.27 -15.15 6.50
CA LEU A 47 -3.96 -15.25 5.20
C LEU A 47 -4.68 -13.94 4.84
N ARG A 48 -5.39 -13.33 5.80
CA ARG A 48 -6.06 -12.04 5.58
C ARG A 48 -5.06 -10.92 5.28
N ASN A 49 -3.93 -10.89 5.97
CA ASN A 49 -2.90 -9.87 5.73
C ASN A 49 -2.28 -10.05 4.35
N THR A 50 -1.90 -11.28 3.97
CA THR A 50 -1.38 -11.58 2.63
C THR A 50 -2.41 -11.28 1.53
N LEU A 51 -3.69 -11.61 1.74
CA LEU A 51 -4.75 -11.28 0.79
C LEU A 51 -4.98 -9.78 0.64
N ARG A 52 -4.84 -8.99 1.72
CA ARG A 52 -4.90 -7.51 1.65
C ARG A 52 -3.70 -6.91 0.94
N GLU A 53 -2.53 -7.52 1.08
CA GLU A 53 -1.34 -7.11 0.35
C GLU A 53 -1.45 -7.45 -1.14
N PHE A 54 -2.06 -8.59 -1.47
CA PHE A 54 -2.28 -9.02 -2.85
C PHE A 54 -3.44 -8.32 -3.55
N THR A 55 -4.48 -7.96 -2.80
CA THR A 55 -5.60 -7.18 -3.33
C THR A 55 -5.14 -5.73 -3.26
N ASP A 56 -4.71 -5.14 -4.38
CA ASP A 56 -4.35 -3.73 -4.58
C ASP A 56 -5.21 -2.81 -3.70
N THR A 57 -4.81 -2.66 -2.43
CA THR A 57 -5.62 -1.90 -1.49
C THR A 57 -5.35 -0.46 -1.83
N ALA A 58 -6.41 0.24 -2.23
CA ALA A 58 -6.34 1.66 -2.55
C ALA A 58 -5.57 2.38 -1.42
N PRO A 59 -4.61 3.27 -1.75
CA PRO A 59 -3.87 3.98 -0.73
C PRO A 59 -4.80 4.71 0.23
N GLN A 60 -4.32 4.94 1.45
CA GLN A 60 -5.09 5.69 2.43
C GLN A 60 -5.48 7.06 1.85
N PRO A 61 -6.71 7.58 2.11
CA PRO A 61 -7.16 8.86 1.57
C PRO A 61 -6.20 10.02 1.87
N GLU A 62 -5.48 9.95 2.99
CA GLU A 62 -4.45 10.94 3.35
C GLU A 62 -3.30 10.99 2.34
N ILE A 63 -2.86 9.84 1.82
CA ILE A 63 -1.79 9.75 0.82
C ILE A 63 -2.28 10.35 -0.50
N LEU A 64 -3.51 10.02 -0.93
CA LEU A 64 -4.09 10.58 -2.14
C LEU A 64 -4.19 12.11 -2.08
N ASN A 65 -4.60 12.65 -0.93
CA ASN A 65 -4.64 14.10 -0.72
C ASN A 65 -3.25 14.73 -0.75
N LYS A 66 -2.24 14.09 -0.17
CA LYS A 66 -0.85 14.57 -0.24
C LYS A 66 -0.35 14.60 -1.68
N ILE A 67 -0.59 13.54 -2.45
CA ILE A 67 -0.24 13.46 -3.88
C ILE A 67 -0.90 14.61 -4.65
N ALA A 68 -2.21 14.78 -4.50
CA ALA A 68 -2.95 15.84 -5.20
C ALA A 68 -2.44 17.24 -4.84
N ASN A 69 -2.21 17.52 -3.55
CA ASN A 69 -1.70 18.80 -3.09
C ASN A 69 -0.29 19.09 -3.62
N CYS A 70 0.59 18.08 -3.62
CA CYS A 70 1.94 18.21 -4.16
C CYS A 70 1.91 18.52 -5.66
N ILE A 71 1.12 17.78 -6.45
CA ILE A 71 0.97 18.04 -7.89
C ILE A 71 0.47 19.47 -8.14
N GLN A 72 -0.56 19.92 -7.40
CA GLN A 72 -1.12 21.27 -7.55
C GLN A 72 -0.18 22.39 -7.07
N SER A 73 0.83 22.07 -6.26
CA SER A 73 1.81 23.05 -5.78
C SER A 73 2.92 23.37 -6.79
N VAL A 74 3.07 22.54 -7.84
CA VAL A 74 4.10 22.70 -8.84
C VAL A 74 3.70 23.76 -9.87
N GLU A 75 4.56 24.77 -10.04
CA GLU A 75 4.36 25.83 -11.01
C GLU A 75 4.31 25.26 -12.45
N GLY A 76 3.34 25.75 -13.24
CA GLY A 76 3.10 25.30 -14.60
C GLY A 76 2.07 24.18 -14.73
N VAL A 77 1.65 23.54 -13.63
CA VAL A 77 0.51 22.62 -13.61
C VAL A 77 -0.78 23.43 -13.51
N ILE A 78 -1.65 23.30 -14.53
CA ILE A 78 -2.97 23.94 -14.58
C ILE A 78 -4.02 23.05 -13.90
N ASP A 79 -3.97 21.75 -14.18
CA ASP A 79 -4.88 20.75 -13.62
C ASP A 79 -4.20 19.37 -13.59
N ALA A 80 -4.77 18.41 -12.88
CA ALA A 80 -4.31 17.02 -12.88
C ALA A 80 -5.48 16.05 -12.81
N HIS A 81 -5.43 14.98 -13.60
CA HIS A 81 -6.50 14.00 -13.70
C HIS A 81 -5.97 12.57 -13.91
N ASP A 82 -6.88 11.60 -13.86
CA ASP A 82 -6.61 10.16 -13.95
C ASP A 82 -5.50 9.69 -12.98
N LEU A 83 -5.53 10.19 -11.73
CA LEU A 83 -4.61 9.74 -10.70
C LEU A 83 -4.90 8.26 -10.37
N ARG A 84 -3.94 7.40 -10.71
CA ARG A 84 -3.96 5.97 -10.42
C ARG A 84 -2.80 5.64 -9.51
N VAL A 85 -3.11 5.01 -8.39
CA VAL A 85 -2.10 4.55 -7.44
C VAL A 85 -2.40 3.10 -7.07
N ARG A 86 -1.38 2.26 -7.18
CA ARG A 86 -1.45 0.84 -6.83
C ARG A 86 -0.30 0.47 -5.90
N THR A 87 -0.43 -0.66 -5.22
CA THR A 87 0.58 -1.11 -4.24
C THR A 87 1.23 -2.38 -4.75
N SER A 88 2.55 -2.38 -4.90
CA SER A 88 3.32 -3.53 -5.38
C SER A 88 4.51 -3.76 -4.47
N GLY A 89 4.55 -4.92 -3.81
CA GLY A 89 5.67 -5.30 -2.93
C GLY A 89 5.83 -4.37 -1.71
N GLY A 90 4.72 -3.83 -1.21
CA GLY A 90 4.72 -2.87 -0.09
C GLY A 90 5.08 -1.42 -0.47
N LEU A 91 5.33 -1.14 -1.76
CA LEU A 91 5.62 0.19 -2.27
C LEU A 91 4.48 0.69 -3.17
N TYR A 92 4.31 2.00 -3.24
CA TYR A 92 3.34 2.64 -4.12
C TYR A 92 3.93 2.85 -5.51
N GLN A 93 3.12 2.56 -6.51
CA GLN A 93 3.35 2.94 -7.89
C GLN A 93 2.22 3.85 -8.34
N MET A 94 2.55 4.99 -8.92
CA MET A 94 1.57 5.97 -9.35
C MET A 94 1.75 6.39 -10.81
N GLU A 95 0.62 6.73 -11.41
CA GLU A 95 0.49 7.31 -12.73
C GLU A 95 -0.53 8.45 -12.66
N THR A 96 -0.23 9.57 -13.29
CA THR A 96 -1.13 10.73 -13.34
C THR A 96 -0.93 11.51 -14.63
N HIS A 97 -1.98 12.19 -15.07
CA HIS A 97 -1.92 13.17 -16.14
C HIS A 97 -1.90 14.56 -15.53
N ILE A 98 -0.97 15.41 -15.99
CA ILE A 98 -0.92 16.83 -15.67
C ILE A 98 -1.26 17.64 -16.91
N VAL A 99 -2.07 18.67 -16.73
CA VAL A 99 -2.44 19.62 -17.77
C VAL A 99 -1.51 20.83 -17.66
N VAL A 100 -0.85 21.19 -18.74
CA VAL A 100 0.04 22.36 -18.84
C VAL A 100 -0.39 23.27 -19.99
N ASP A 101 0.14 24.50 -20.05
CA ASP A 101 -0.16 25.41 -21.17
C ASP A 101 0.24 24.78 -22.51
N GLY A 102 -0.66 24.76 -23.49
CA GLY A 102 -0.43 24.14 -24.80
C GLY A 102 0.64 24.83 -25.67
N GLN A 103 1.09 26.02 -25.29
CA GLN A 103 2.16 26.77 -25.97
C GLN A 103 3.56 26.43 -25.45
N VAL A 104 3.67 25.66 -24.35
CA VAL A 104 4.98 25.25 -23.84
C VAL A 104 5.67 24.28 -24.80
N THR A 105 6.98 24.38 -24.87
CA THR A 105 7.79 23.42 -25.62
C THR A 105 7.76 22.05 -24.93
N VAL A 106 8.04 20.99 -25.69
CA VAL A 106 8.19 19.63 -25.14
C VAL A 106 9.23 19.58 -24.02
N ALA A 107 10.29 20.40 -24.11
CA ALA A 107 11.32 20.48 -23.08
C ALA A 107 10.80 21.10 -21.78
N GLU A 108 10.02 22.17 -21.87
CA GLU A 108 9.38 22.81 -20.70
C GLU A 108 8.34 21.89 -20.07
N GLY A 109 7.49 21.24 -20.87
CA GLY A 109 6.55 20.23 -20.37
C GLY A 109 7.26 19.09 -19.63
N HIS A 110 8.40 18.60 -20.16
CA HIS A 110 9.21 17.61 -19.48
C HIS A 110 9.80 18.12 -18.15
N GLN A 111 10.20 19.39 -18.08
CA GLN A 111 10.70 19.99 -16.84
C GLN A 111 9.60 20.11 -15.78
N ILE A 112 8.38 20.49 -16.16
CA ILE A 112 7.23 20.53 -15.25
C ILE A 112 6.94 19.11 -14.73
N ALA A 113 6.88 18.11 -15.61
CA ALA A 113 6.71 16.71 -15.20
C ALA A 113 7.80 16.26 -14.23
N LYS A 114 9.06 16.64 -14.47
CA LYS A 114 10.18 16.35 -13.56
C LYS A 114 10.03 17.03 -12.21
N ALA A 115 9.55 18.27 -12.17
CA ALA A 115 9.29 18.98 -10.92
C ALA A 115 8.18 18.29 -10.11
N VAL A 116 7.13 17.81 -10.78
CA VAL A 116 6.08 16.97 -10.16
C VAL A 116 6.65 15.67 -9.62
N GLU A 117 7.46 14.95 -10.39
CA GLU A 117 8.14 13.73 -9.92
C GLU A 117 8.99 13.99 -8.67
N SER A 118 9.76 15.09 -8.65
CA SER A 118 10.60 15.47 -7.51
C SER A 118 9.78 15.82 -6.26
N CYS A 119 8.73 16.64 -6.40
CA CYS A 119 7.84 16.97 -5.28
C CYS A 119 7.24 15.69 -4.67
N LEU A 120 6.76 14.77 -5.52
CA LEU A 120 6.13 13.53 -5.07
C LEU A 120 7.11 12.61 -4.36
N ALA A 121 8.34 12.51 -4.86
CA ALA A 121 9.40 11.72 -4.24
C ALA A 121 9.82 12.27 -2.86
N GLU A 122 9.66 13.57 -2.62
CA GLU A 122 10.00 14.22 -1.34
C GLU A 122 8.85 14.14 -0.32
N GLU A 123 7.61 14.35 -0.75
CA GLU A 123 6.44 14.49 0.13
C GLU A 123 5.76 13.15 0.49
N VAL A 124 5.90 12.12 -0.35
CA VAL A 124 5.19 10.85 -0.19
C VAL A 124 6.19 9.70 -0.04
N ALA A 125 6.34 9.24 1.21
CA ALA A 125 7.12 8.06 1.52
C ALA A 125 6.58 6.83 0.80
N ASP A 126 7.48 5.89 0.47
CA ASP A 126 7.19 4.61 -0.16
C ASP A 126 6.69 4.69 -1.62
N LEU A 127 6.79 5.85 -2.30
CA LEU A 127 6.65 5.94 -3.75
C LEU A 127 7.91 5.43 -4.46
N ASP A 128 7.78 4.32 -5.19
CA ASP A 128 8.89 3.69 -5.92
C ASP A 128 8.90 4.08 -7.41
N ARG A 129 7.71 4.12 -8.02
CA ARG A 129 7.57 4.42 -9.45
C ARG A 129 6.53 5.50 -9.67
N ILE A 130 6.94 6.56 -10.35
CA ILE A 130 6.10 7.71 -10.71
C ILE A 130 6.12 7.83 -12.24
N ILE A 131 4.94 7.90 -12.85
CA ILE A 131 4.78 8.18 -14.27
C ILE A 131 3.88 9.41 -14.40
N VAL A 132 4.41 10.46 -15.02
CA VAL A 132 3.67 11.70 -15.25
C VAL A 132 3.48 11.90 -16.75
N HIS A 133 2.23 11.91 -17.18
CA HIS A 133 1.84 12.25 -18.55
C HIS A 133 1.54 13.74 -18.64
N VAL A 134 2.05 14.39 -19.69
CA VAL A 134 1.84 15.82 -19.93
C VAL A 134 0.83 15.98 -21.03
N ASP A 135 -0.32 16.56 -20.68
CA ASP A 135 -1.39 16.89 -21.60
C ASP A 135 -1.44 18.41 -21.80
N PRO A 136 -1.60 18.90 -23.04
CA PRO A 136 -1.81 20.33 -23.26
C PRO A 136 -3.23 20.69 -22.80
N ALA A 137 -3.38 21.86 -22.19
CA ALA A 137 -4.68 22.49 -22.03
C ALA A 137 -5.27 22.65 -23.43
N MET A 138 -6.34 21.90 -23.73
CA MET A 138 -7.07 22.10 -24.96
C MET A 138 -7.62 23.52 -24.95
N GLU A 139 -7.23 24.35 -25.92
CA GLU A 139 -8.07 25.48 -26.30
C GLU A 139 -9.43 24.86 -26.67
N GLU A 140 -10.50 25.31 -26.01
CA GLU A 140 -11.86 25.07 -26.49
C GLU A 140 -11.93 25.58 -27.94
N LYS A 141 -11.69 24.69 -28.91
CA LYS A 141 -12.13 24.93 -30.28
C LYS A 141 -13.59 24.52 -30.33
N GLU A 142 -14.42 25.52 -30.63
CA GLU A 142 -15.86 25.46 -30.86
C GLU A 142 -16.29 24.18 -31.60
N PRO A 143 -17.49 23.64 -31.29
CA PRO A 143 -18.02 22.48 -31.99
C PRO A 143 -18.20 22.80 -33.48
N GLU A 144 -17.70 21.91 -34.35
CA GLU A 144 -17.90 21.93 -35.80
C GLU A 144 -19.38 21.93 -36.23
#